data_AF-A0A923X003-F1
#
_entry.id   AF-A0A923X003-F1
#
_cell.length_a   1.000
_cell.length_b   1.000
_cell.length_c   1.000
_cell.angle_alpha   90.00
_cell.angle_beta   90.00
_cell.angle_gamma   90.00
#
_symmetry.space_group_name_H-M   'P 1'
#
loop_
_entity.id
_entity.type
_entity.pdbx_description
1 polymer ?
#
loop_
_entity_poly.entity_id
_entity_poly.type
_entity_poly.pdbx_seq_one_letter_code
_entity_poly.pdbx_strand_id
1 'polypeptide(L)'
;MNIKNDHTEALAREVAAHSGESLTTAITVALEERRDRQLRAADREQLLTDLASISADLRRRIGPDPLPDHGELLYDELGLPK
;
A
#
# COMPACT_ATOMS: atom_id res chain seq x y z
N MET A 1 3.45 -30.33 13.14
CA MET A 1 2.34 -29.66 12.43
C MET A 1 1.60 -30.73 11.65
N ASN A 2 0.34 -31.04 11.96
CA ASN A 2 -0.43 -32.05 11.22
C ASN A 2 -1.53 -31.33 10.44
N ILE A 3 -1.25 -30.99 9.18
CA ILE A 3 -2.26 -30.45 8.29
C ILE A 3 -3.15 -31.63 7.91
N LYS A 4 -4.35 -31.72 8.53
CA LYS A 4 -5.32 -32.80 8.27
C LYS A 4 -6.06 -32.58 6.96
N ASN A 5 -5.31 -32.39 5.88
CA ASN A 5 -5.84 -32.21 4.53
C ASN A 5 -4.77 -32.64 3.52
N ASP A 6 -5.02 -33.78 2.87
CA ASP A 6 -4.10 -34.41 1.93
C ASP A 6 -3.74 -33.49 0.74
N HIS A 7 -4.69 -32.67 0.31
CA HIS A 7 -4.47 -31.70 -0.76
C HIS A 7 -3.50 -30.59 -0.33
N THR A 8 -3.64 -30.06 0.89
CA THR A 8 -2.72 -29.05 1.40
C THR A 8 -1.32 -29.62 1.63
N GLU A 9 -1.22 -30.87 2.08
CA GLU A 9 0.08 -31.54 2.21
C GLU A 9 0.75 -31.74 0.84
N ALA A 10 0.00 -32.19 -0.18
CA ALA A 10 0.49 -32.32 -1.54
C ALA A 10 0.99 -30.98 -2.10
N LEU A 11 0.20 -29.90 -1.91
CA LEU A 11 0.58 -28.55 -2.34
C LEU A 11 1.87 -28.08 -1.65
N ALA A 12 1.99 -28.28 -0.34
CA ALA A 12 3.18 -27.90 0.40
C ALA A 12 4.43 -28.68 -0.06
N ARG A 13 4.28 -29.97 -0.39
CA ARG A 13 5.36 -30.80 -0.93
C ARG A 13 5.78 -30.35 -2.33
N GLU A 14 4.83 -29.99 -3.18
CA GLU A 14 5.11 -29.44 -4.52
C GLU A 14 5.88 -28.13 -4.43
N VAL A 15 5.42 -27.19 -3.58
CA VAL A 15 6.12 -25.91 -3.35
C VAL A 15 7.54 -26.15 -2.85
N ALA A 16 7.71 -27.02 -1.84
CA ALA A 16 9.03 -27.35 -1.30
C ALA A 16 9.95 -28.00 -2.34
N ALA A 17 9.42 -28.90 -3.17
CA ALA A 17 10.19 -29.54 -4.24
C ALA A 17 10.63 -28.53 -5.32
N HIS A 18 9.78 -27.57 -5.66
CA HIS A 18 10.13 -26.51 -6.61
C HIS A 18 11.10 -25.47 -6.05
N SER A 19 10.97 -25.11 -4.76
CA SER A 19 11.88 -24.16 -4.12
C SER A 19 13.21 -24.79 -3.68
N GLY A 20 13.30 -26.12 -3.60
CA GLY A 20 14.48 -26.83 -3.09
C GLY A 20 14.64 -26.70 -1.57
N GLU A 21 13.57 -26.34 -0.88
CA GLU A 21 13.56 -26.07 0.56
C GLU A 21 12.94 -27.22 1.35
N SER A 22 13.14 -27.20 2.67
CA SER A 22 12.40 -28.12 3.54
C SER A 22 10.91 -27.80 3.51
N LEU A 23 10.06 -28.81 3.71
CA LEU A 23 8.60 -28.63 3.78
C LEU A 23 8.21 -27.52 4.77
N THR A 24 8.89 -27.45 5.91
CA THR A 24 8.63 -26.43 6.93
C THR A 24 9.06 -25.04 6.45
N THR A 25 10.23 -24.91 5.82
CA THR A 25 10.70 -23.63 5.27
C THR A 25 9.73 -23.12 4.20
N ALA A 26 9.37 -23.97 3.24
CA ALA A 26 8.47 -23.62 2.15
C ALA A 26 7.10 -23.14 2.66
N ILE A 27 6.53 -23.83 3.67
CA ILE A 27 5.27 -23.41 4.31
C ILE A 27 5.44 -22.07 5.01
N THR A 28 6.49 -21.89 5.82
CA THR A 28 6.74 -20.65 6.55
C THR A 28 6.86 -19.47 5.60
N VAL A 29 7.71 -19.57 4.58
CA VAL A 29 7.92 -18.51 3.58
C VAL A 29 6.62 -18.17 2.85
N ALA A 30 5.88 -19.18 2.37
CA ALA A 30 4.62 -18.95 1.66
C ALA A 30 3.57 -18.23 2.55
N LEU A 31 3.53 -18.54 3.85
CA LEU A 31 2.63 -17.88 4.80
C LEU A 31 3.08 -16.45 5.11
N GLU A 32 4.37 -16.22 5.30
CA GLU A 32 4.95 -14.88 5.50
C GLU A 32 4.69 -13.99 4.29
N GLU A 33 4.99 -14.46 3.08
CA GLU A 33 4.72 -13.72 1.85
C GLU A 33 3.24 -13.38 1.68
N ARG A 34 2.34 -14.33 1.99
CA ARG A 34 0.89 -14.10 1.90
C ARG A 34 0.43 -13.08 2.94
N ARG A 35 0.92 -13.17 4.17
CA ARG A 35 0.65 -12.19 5.23
C ARG A 35 1.14 -10.81 4.82
N ASP A 36 2.37 -10.68 4.35
CA ASP A 36 2.96 -9.40 3.97
C ASP A 36 2.24 -8.76 2.79
N ARG A 37 1.76 -9.57 1.84
CA ARG A 37 0.93 -9.10 0.73
C ARG A 37 -0.41 -8.57 1.21
N GLN A 38 -1.03 -9.23 2.19
CA GLN A 38 -2.30 -8.78 2.79
C GLN A 38 -2.12 -7.50 3.60
N LEU A 39 -1.07 -7.41 4.42
CA LEU A 39 -0.77 -6.20 5.20
C LEU A 39 -0.51 -5.00 4.28
N ARG A 40 0.35 -5.14 3.27
CA ARG A 40 0.61 -4.06 2.30
C ARG A 40 -0.62 -3.60 1.55
N ALA A 41 -1.55 -4.51 1.24
CA ALA A 41 -2.81 -4.15 0.61
C ALA A 41 -3.70 -3.32 1.54
N ALA A 42 -3.81 -3.73 2.81
CA ALA A 42 -4.54 -2.98 3.83
C ALA A 42 -3.91 -1.59 4.08
N ASP A 43 -2.58 -1.49 4.17
CA ASP A 43 -1.87 -0.22 4.34
C ASP A 43 -2.13 0.74 3.17
N ARG A 44 -2.15 0.20 1.94
CA ARG A 44 -2.44 1.00 0.74
C ARG A 44 -3.88 1.52 0.74
N GLU A 45 -4.84 0.70 1.12
CA GLU A 45 -6.24 1.10 1.22
C GLU A 45 -6.44 2.19 2.30
N GLN A 46 -5.77 2.03 3.44
CA GLN A 46 -5.77 3.03 4.50
C GLN A 46 -5.16 4.35 4.01
N LEU A 47 -4.00 4.31 3.35
CA LEU A 47 -3.35 5.50 2.78
C LEU A 47 -4.27 6.23 1.79
N LEU A 48 -4.96 5.51 0.91
CA LEU A 48 -5.90 6.11 -0.04
C LEU A 48 -7.08 6.76 0.67
N THR A 49 -7.59 6.12 1.73
CA THR A 49 -8.66 6.66 2.57
C THR A 49 -8.23 7.95 3.26
N ASP A 50 -7.02 7.96 3.81
CA ASP A 50 -6.45 9.14 4.49
C ASP A 50 -6.23 10.29 3.51
N LEU A 51 -5.67 10.03 2.33
CA LEU A 51 -5.50 11.03 1.28
C LEU A 51 -6.84 11.61 0.81
N ALA A 52 -7.86 10.78 0.66
CA ALA A 52 -9.20 11.23 0.29
C ALA A 52 -9.81 12.12 1.38
N SER A 53 -9.64 11.75 2.65
CA SER A 53 -10.08 12.55 3.80
C SER A 53 -9.41 13.92 3.86
N ILE A 54 -8.08 13.97 3.71
CA ILE A 54 -7.31 15.21 3.67
C ILE A 54 -7.76 16.08 2.48
N SER A 55 -7.92 15.48 1.30
CA SER A 55 -8.36 16.20 0.10
C SER A 55 -9.76 16.80 0.28
N ALA A 56 -10.68 16.06 0.92
CA ALA A 56 -12.03 16.54 1.20
C ALA A 56 -12.04 17.68 2.23
N ASP A 57 -11.22 17.58 3.28
CA ASP A 57 -11.07 18.66 4.27
C ASP A 57 -10.45 19.92 3.64
N LEU A 58 -9.39 19.75 2.84
CA LEU A 58 -8.76 20.85 2.10
C LEU A 58 -9.76 21.57 1.19
N ARG A 59 -10.54 20.81 0.41
CA ARG A 59 -11.57 21.38 -0.48
C ARG A 59 -12.64 22.15 0.29
N ARG A 60 -13.01 21.67 1.48
CA ARG A 60 -13.98 22.35 2.35
C ARG A 60 -13.45 23.68 2.88
N ARG A 61 -12.16 23.76 3.19
CA ARG A 61 -11.52 24.97 3.73
C ARG A 61 -11.23 26.03 2.66
N ILE A 62 -10.77 25.60 1.48
CA ILE A 62 -10.40 26.51 0.39
C ILE A 62 -11.63 27.02 -0.37
N GLY A 63 -12.72 26.24 -0.40
CA GLY A 63 -13.90 26.57 -1.19
C GLY A 63 -13.80 26.07 -2.63
N PRO A 64 -14.77 26.44 -3.49
CA PRO A 64 -14.86 25.92 -4.85
C PRO A 64 -13.92 26.60 -5.85
N ASP A 65 -13.43 27.80 -5.52
CA ASP A 65 -12.67 28.63 -6.43
C ASP A 65 -11.22 28.15 -6.58
N PRO A 66 -10.60 28.31 -7.77
CA PRO A 66 -9.18 28.01 -7.94
C PRO A 66 -8.33 28.85 -6.98
N LEU A 67 -7.31 28.22 -6.40
CA LEU A 67 -6.28 28.97 -5.69
C LEU A 67 -5.56 29.90 -6.69
N PRO A 68 -5.27 31.16 -6.31
CA PRO A 68 -4.47 32.04 -7.13
C PRO A 68 -3.07 31.45 -7.34
N ASP A 69 -2.46 31.75 -8.48
CA ASP A 69 -1.07 31.36 -8.69
C ASP A 69 -0.19 32.04 -7.65
N HIS A 70 0.61 31.24 -6.97
CA HIS A 70 1.51 31.72 -5.91
C HIS A 70 2.54 32.72 -6.44
N GLY A 71 2.95 32.60 -7.71
CA GLY A 71 3.86 33.53 -8.38
C GLY A 71 3.23 34.90 -8.51
N GLU A 72 2.02 34.97 -9.08
CA GLU A 72 1.26 36.21 -9.21
C GLU A 72 0.90 36.84 -7.84
N LEU A 73 0.62 36.00 -6.85
CA LEU A 73 0.26 36.44 -5.50
C LEU A 73 1.45 37.03 -4.74
N LEU A 74 2.62 36.39 -4.79
CA LEU A 74 3.75 36.69 -3.93
C LEU A 74 4.83 37.54 -4.61
N TYR A 75 4.88 37.56 -5.94
CA TYR A 75 5.95 38.22 -6.70
C TYR A 75 5.38 39.20 -7.72
N ASP A 76 6.15 40.25 -7.99
CA ASP A 76 5.87 41.21 -9.06
C ASP A 76 6.38 40.73 -10.43
N GLU A 77 6.15 41.53 -11.48
CA GLU A 77 6.54 41.21 -12.86
C GLU A 77 8.06 41.10 -13.04
N LEU A 78 8.85 41.63 -12.10
CA LEU A 78 10.31 41.52 -12.08
C LEU A 78 10.80 40.32 -11.26
N GLY A 79 9.88 39.55 -10.65
CA GLY A 79 10.16 38.40 -9.80
C GLY A 79 10.59 38.77 -8.38
N LEU A 80 10.33 40.01 -7.94
CA LEU A 80 10.62 40.46 -6.58
C LEU A 80 9.43 40.21 -5.65
N PRO A 81 9.66 39.86 -4.37
CA PRO A 81 8.58 39.72 -3.39
C PRO A 81 7.79 41.03 -3.24
N LYS A 82 6.47 40.91 -3.24
CA LYS A 82 5.54 42.01 -2.93
C LYS A 82 5.45 42.28 -1.44
#